data_AF-A0A674MN22-F1
#
_entry.id   AF-A0A674MN22-F1
#
_cell.length_a   1.000
_cell.length_b   1.000
_cell.length_c   1.000
_cell.angle_alpha   90.00
_cell.angle_beta   90.00
_cell.angle_gamma   90.00
#
_symmetry.space_group_name_H-M   'P 1'
#
loop_
_entity.id
_entity.type
_entity.pdbx_description
1 polymer ?
#
loop_
_entity_poly.entity_id
_entity_poly.type
_entity_poly.pdbx_seq_one_letter_code
_entity_poly.pdbx_strand_id
1 'polypeptide(L)'
;MKEAKEGGMKEAKDSWTDVIYNRRSGEFLGRTSSSWGLILLFYLVFYGVLAGMFSLTIWVLLQTLDENVPRHQDRIANPGEGRPSGLFVRSV
;
A
#
# COMPACT_ATOMS: atom_id res chain seq x y z
N MET A 1 37.34 30.09 -19.10
CA MET A 1 37.24 29.25 -17.88
C MET A 1 35.98 28.37 -17.94
N LYS A 2 35.92 27.32 -18.79
CA LYS A 2 34.77 26.38 -18.83
C LYS A 2 35.10 24.89 -18.92
N GLU A 3 36.37 24.49 -19.01
CA GLU A 3 36.71 23.14 -19.49
C GLU A 3 36.96 22.09 -18.36
N ALA A 4 36.99 22.45 -17.08
CA ALA A 4 37.50 21.53 -16.03
C ALA A 4 36.44 20.69 -15.28
N LYS A 5 35.14 20.85 -15.56
CA LYS A 5 34.08 20.20 -14.72
C LYS A 5 33.48 18.93 -15.33
N GLU A 6 33.82 18.56 -16.55
CA GLU A 6 33.16 17.47 -17.25
C GLU A 6 33.83 16.09 -17.10
N GLY A 7 35.14 16.03 -16.82
CA GLY A 7 35.88 14.75 -16.78
C GLY A 7 35.54 13.87 -15.58
N GLY A 8 35.49 14.43 -14.37
CA GLY A 8 35.26 13.64 -13.14
C GLY A 8 33.83 13.12 -12.98
N MET A 9 32.84 13.75 -13.62
CA MET A 9 31.44 13.33 -13.52
C MET A 9 31.07 12.25 -14.55
N LYS A 10 31.81 12.12 -15.67
CA LYS A 10 31.57 11.12 -16.71
C LYS A 10 32.05 9.73 -16.27
N GLU A 11 33.27 9.62 -15.74
CA GLU A 11 33.84 8.37 -15.20
C GLU A 11 33.01 7.81 -14.03
N ALA A 12 32.55 8.68 -13.12
CA ALA A 12 31.68 8.28 -12.03
C ALA A 12 30.29 7.88 -12.53
N LYS A 13 29.70 8.55 -13.52
CA LYS A 13 28.40 8.13 -14.06
C LYS A 13 28.49 6.77 -14.74
N ASP A 14 29.52 6.55 -15.57
CA ASP A 14 29.69 5.29 -16.29
C ASP A 14 29.89 4.11 -15.34
N SER A 15 30.72 4.27 -14.30
CA SER A 15 30.90 3.23 -13.28
C SER A 15 29.62 2.90 -12.51
N TRP A 16 28.83 3.91 -12.12
CA TRP A 16 27.58 3.69 -11.40
C TRP A 16 26.49 3.10 -12.30
N THR A 17 26.48 3.46 -13.59
CA THR A 17 25.55 2.86 -14.56
C THR A 17 25.96 1.45 -14.97
N ASP A 18 27.26 1.13 -15.04
CA ASP A 18 27.75 -0.22 -15.33
C ASP A 18 27.45 -1.20 -14.19
N VAL A 19 27.43 -0.73 -12.93
CA VAL A 19 26.98 -1.53 -11.77
C VAL A 19 25.49 -1.86 -11.84
N ILE A 20 24.68 -0.96 -12.40
CA ILE A 20 23.23 -1.15 -12.52
C ILE A 20 22.88 -1.97 -13.78
N TYR A 21 23.56 -1.73 -14.90
CA TYR A 21 23.17 -2.26 -16.20
C TYR A 21 24.37 -2.53 -17.11
N ASN A 22 24.76 -3.80 -17.22
CA ASN A 22 25.77 -4.21 -18.19
C ASN A 22 25.12 -4.36 -19.58
N ARG A 23 25.22 -3.32 -20.42
CA ARG A 23 24.59 -3.25 -21.77
C ARG A 23 24.96 -4.42 -22.70
N ARG A 24 26.11 -5.08 -22.45
CA ARG A 24 26.65 -6.14 -23.31
C ARG A 24 26.08 -7.53 -22.99
N SER A 25 25.70 -7.80 -21.74
CA SER A 25 25.12 -9.09 -21.31
C SER A 25 23.63 -8.99 -20.93
N GLY A 26 23.08 -7.78 -20.75
CA GLY A 26 21.70 -7.61 -20.29
C GLY A 26 21.50 -8.12 -18.86
N GLU A 27 22.55 -8.17 -18.05
CA GLU A 27 22.47 -8.50 -16.63
C GLU A 27 22.20 -7.24 -15.82
N PHE A 28 21.11 -7.26 -15.06
CA PHE A 28 20.74 -6.22 -14.11
C PHE A 28 21.26 -6.66 -12.74
N LEU A 29 22.24 -5.95 -12.18
CA LEU A 29 22.75 -6.19 -10.82
C LEU A 29 23.12 -7.67 -10.53
N GLY A 30 23.81 -8.33 -11.46
CA GLY A 30 24.37 -9.68 -11.24
C GLY A 30 23.36 -10.84 -11.32
N ARG A 31 22.14 -10.60 -11.83
CA ARG A 31 21.23 -11.68 -12.24
C ARG A 31 20.68 -11.42 -13.65
N THR A 32 20.55 -12.47 -14.43
CA THR A 32 19.94 -12.45 -15.77
C THR A 32 18.56 -11.78 -15.69
N SER A 33 18.29 -10.82 -16.58
CA SER A 33 17.00 -10.10 -16.70
C SER A 33 15.78 -11.03 -16.73
N SER A 34 15.95 -12.27 -17.21
CA SER A 34 14.92 -13.31 -17.19
C SER A 34 14.43 -13.66 -15.78
N SER A 35 15.31 -13.68 -14.77
CA SER A 35 14.94 -14.02 -13.40
C SER A 35 14.18 -12.88 -12.71
N TRP A 36 14.54 -11.63 -13.01
CA TRP A 36 13.84 -10.45 -12.54
C TRP A 36 12.40 -10.40 -13.04
N GLY A 37 12.20 -10.69 -14.34
CA GLY A 37 10.86 -10.84 -14.90
C GLY A 37 10.06 -11.95 -14.21
N LEU A 38 10.69 -13.10 -13.94
CA LEU A 38 10.05 -14.21 -13.24
C LEU A 38 9.63 -13.85 -11.81
N ILE A 39 10.50 -13.16 -11.05
CA ILE A 39 10.21 -12.73 -9.67
C ILE A 39 9.08 -11.70 -9.65
N LEU A 40 9.09 -10.73 -10.57
CA LEU A 40 8.03 -9.73 -10.68
C LEU A 40 6.69 -10.37 -11.08
N LEU A 41 6.69 -11.25 -12.07
CA LEU A 41 5.50 -11.99 -12.49
C LEU A 41 4.95 -12.84 -11.33
N PHE A 42 5.82 -13.56 -10.63
CA PHE A 42 5.45 -14.36 -9.46
C PHE A 42 4.82 -13.49 -8.37
N TYR A 43 5.43 -12.36 -8.02
CA TYR A 43 4.86 -11.43 -7.04
C TYR A 43 3.51 -10.87 -7.51
N LEU A 44 3.38 -10.49 -8.78
CA LEU A 44 2.12 -9.93 -9.30
C LEU A 44 0.96 -10.92 -9.19
N VAL A 45 1.18 -12.17 -9.62
CA VAL A 45 0.16 -13.23 -9.53
C VAL A 45 -0.12 -13.60 -8.08
N PHE A 46 0.92 -13.77 -7.26
CA PHE A 46 0.79 -14.14 -5.86
C PHE A 46 0.00 -13.10 -5.06
N TYR A 47 0.36 -11.82 -5.18
CA TYR A 47 -0.36 -10.74 -4.51
C TYR A 47 -1.75 -10.52 -5.12
N GLY A 48 -1.93 -10.77 -6.42
CA GLY A 48 -3.25 -10.74 -7.06
C GLY A 48 -4.20 -11.77 -6.48
N VAL A 49 -3.76 -13.02 -6.32
CA VAL A 49 -4.56 -14.09 -5.70
C VAL A 49 -4.80 -13.79 -4.22
N LEU A 50 -3.80 -13.33 -3.47
CA LEU A 50 -3.97 -12.94 -2.07
C LEU A 50 -4.97 -11.79 -1.91
N ALA A 51 -4.86 -10.74 -2.72
CA ALA A 51 -5.77 -9.61 -2.71
C ALA A 51 -7.19 -10.03 -3.13
N GLY A 52 -7.30 -10.94 -4.10
CA GLY A 52 -8.57 -11.54 -4.53
C GLY A 52 -9.23 -12.31 -3.40
N MET A 53 -8.52 -13.25 -2.78
CA MET A 53 -9.01 -14.01 -1.62
C MET A 53 -9.40 -13.11 -0.45
N PHE A 54 -8.61 -12.08 -0.16
CA PHE A 54 -8.92 -11.09 0.87
C PHE A 54 -10.18 -10.27 0.52
N SER A 55 -10.29 -9.80 -0.72
CA SER A 55 -11.46 -9.04 -1.16
C SER A 55 -12.72 -9.92 -1.19
N LEU A 56 -12.59 -11.20 -1.53
CA LEU A 56 -13.69 -12.17 -1.50
C LEU A 56 -14.19 -12.42 -0.07
N THR A 57 -13.30 -12.60 0.91
CA THR A 57 -13.74 -12.80 2.30
C THR A 57 -14.40 -11.55 2.88
N ILE A 58 -13.92 -10.35 2.54
CA ILE A 58 -14.59 -9.09 2.89
C ILE A 58 -15.94 -8.98 2.18
N TRP A 59 -16.01 -9.30 0.89
CA TRP A 59 -17.27 -9.25 0.13
C TRP A 59 -18.31 -10.21 0.69
N VAL A 60 -17.94 -11.45 0.98
CA VAL A 60 -18.82 -12.44 1.62
C VAL A 60 -19.25 -11.97 3.01
N LEU A 61 -18.32 -11.40 3.80
CA LEU A 61 -18.67 -10.83 5.11
C LEU A 61 -19.75 -9.74 4.97
N LEU A 62 -19.61 -8.84 3.99
CA LEU A 62 -20.61 -7.81 3.70
C LEU A 62 -21.94 -8.40 3.26
N GLN A 63 -21.96 -9.50 2.49
CA GLN A 63 -23.21 -10.20 2.14
C GLN A 63 -23.93 -10.77 3.37
N THR A 64 -23.20 -11.07 4.46
CA THR A 64 -23.86 -11.50 5.69
C THR A 64 -24.42 -10.33 6.50
N LEU A 65 -23.96 -9.08 6.29
CA LEU A 65 -24.39 -7.92 7.07
C LEU A 65 -25.68 -7.33 6.45
N ASP A 66 -26.68 -7.10 7.28
CA ASP A 66 -27.90 -6.38 6.89
C ASP A 66 -27.63 -4.86 6.93
N GLU A 67 -27.96 -4.14 5.86
CA GLU A 67 -27.70 -2.69 5.73
C GLU A 67 -28.57 -1.85 6.69
N ASN A 68 -29.71 -2.37 7.14
CA ASN A 68 -30.72 -1.60 7.86
C ASN A 68 -30.64 -1.75 9.38
N VAL A 69 -30.06 -2.85 9.89
CA VAL A 69 -29.97 -3.10 11.34
C VAL A 69 -28.57 -3.59 11.73
N PRO A 70 -27.84 -2.86 12.61
CA PRO A 70 -26.51 -3.27 13.03
C PRO A 70 -26.57 -4.56 13.86
N ARG A 71 -25.81 -5.58 13.43
CA ARG A 71 -25.83 -6.95 13.97
C ARG A 71 -25.50 -7.06 15.48
N HIS A 72 -24.71 -6.15 16.03
CA HIS A 72 -24.29 -6.18 17.43
C HIS A 72 -24.56 -4.83 18.10
N GLN A 73 -25.68 -4.74 18.83
CA GLN A 73 -26.07 -3.54 19.60
C GLN A 73 -25.86 -3.71 21.12
N ASP A 74 -25.35 -4.86 21.55
CA ASP A 74 -25.18 -5.23 22.95
C ASP A 74 -24.16 -4.32 23.68
N ARG A 75 -23.29 -3.63 22.92
CA ARG A 75 -22.29 -2.66 23.43
C ARG A 75 -22.87 -1.27 23.68
N ILE A 76 -24.11 -1.01 23.25
CA ILE A 76 -24.82 0.27 23.34
C ILE A 76 -25.99 0.21 24.35
N ALA A 77 -26.00 -0.82 25.21
CA ALA A 77 -27.11 -1.12 26.12
C ALA A 77 -27.50 0.03 27.07
N ASN A 78 -26.61 0.99 27.29
CA ASN A 78 -26.93 2.20 28.03
C ASN A 78 -26.96 3.38 27.04
N PRO A 79 -28.14 3.83 26.57
CA PRO A 79 -28.23 5.10 25.87
C PRO A 79 -27.71 6.17 26.83
N GLY A 80 -26.51 6.69 26.54
CA GLY A 80 -25.91 7.76 27.32
C GLY A 80 -26.93 8.89 27.41
N GLU A 81 -27.41 9.14 28.63
CA GLU A 81 -28.47 10.10 28.88
C GLU A 81 -27.98 11.49 28.44
N GLY A 82 -28.42 11.90 27.25
CA GLY A 82 -28.22 13.24 26.74
C GLY A 82 -28.94 14.20 27.67
N ARG A 83 -28.21 14.73 28.65
CA ARG A 83 -28.70 15.73 29.61
C ARG A 83 -29.46 16.82 28.83
N PRO A 84 -30.76 17.09 29.10
CA PRO A 84 -31.46 18.18 28.45
C PRO A 84 -30.80 19.49 28.88
N SER A 85 -30.20 20.20 27.93
CA SER A 85 -29.55 21.50 28.07
C SER A 85 -30.53 22.65 28.38
N GLY A 86 -31.70 22.35 28.96
CA GLY A 86 -32.76 23.31 29.27
C GLY A 86 -33.20 23.36 30.74
N LEU A 87 -32.62 22.57 31.65
CA LEU A 87 -33.09 22.49 33.04
C LEU A 87 -32.39 23.48 34.01
N PHE A 88 -31.87 24.62 33.53
CA PHE A 88 -31.29 25.67 34.39
C PHE A 88 -32.19 26.90 34.57
N VAL A 89 -33.40 26.93 34.00
CA VAL A 89 -34.30 28.11 34.10
C VAL A 89 -35.61 27.73 34.77
N ARG A 90 -35.57 27.28 36.03
CA ARG A 90 -36.74 27.26 36.94
C ARG A 90 -36.36 26.94 38.40
N SER A 91 -35.54 27.80 39.01
CA SER A 91 -35.54 27.94 40.48
C SER A 91 -35.16 29.37 40.88
N VAL A 92 -35.98 30.33 40.44
CA VAL A 92 -36.16 31.63 41.10
C VAL A 92 -37.66 31.84 41.23
#